data_AF-A0A078BIU1-F1
#
_entry.id   AF-A0A078BIU1-F1
#
_cell.length_a   1.000
_cell.length_b   1.000
_cell.length_c   1.000
_cell.angle_alpha   90.00
_cell.angle_beta   90.00
_cell.angle_gamma   90.00
#
_symmetry.space_group_name_H-M   'P 1'
#
loop_
_entity.id
_entity.type
_entity.pdbx_description
1 polymer ?
#
loop_
_entity_poly.entity_id
_entity_poly.type
_entity_poly.pdbx_seq_one_letter_code
_entity_poly.pdbx_strand_id
1 'polypeptide(L)'
;MEILGVTGSVLDGNQQSRKQRAALVADLDTLAPDAPRVLLSTGKLVGEGFDHPPLDTLVLAMPVSWKGTLQQYAGRLHREHASKTDVRIIDFVDTGHPALLRMWDKRQRGYRAMGYRLGGNVSVA
;
A
#
# COMPACT_ATOMS: atom_id res chain seq x y z
N MET A 1 6.16 16.57 -11.43
CA MET A 1 5.57 15.22 -11.48
C MET A 1 4.07 15.43 -11.51
N GLU A 2 3.51 15.49 -12.70
CA GLU A 2 2.11 15.83 -12.96
C GLU A 2 1.36 14.50 -13.14
N ILE A 3 0.46 14.17 -12.22
CA ILE A 3 -0.34 12.95 -12.29
C ILE A 3 -1.59 13.30 -13.11
N LEU A 4 -1.58 12.93 -14.39
CA LEU A 4 -2.73 12.98 -15.28
C LEU A 4 -3.83 12.05 -14.77
N GLY A 5 -4.98 12.60 -14.42
CA GLY A 5 -6.29 11.92 -14.50
C GLY A 5 -6.60 10.82 -13.46
N VAL A 6 -6.03 10.88 -12.26
CA VAL A 6 -6.45 10.01 -11.14
C VAL A 6 -6.94 10.90 -10.00
N THR A 7 -8.04 10.55 -9.33
CA THR A 7 -8.40 11.18 -8.05
C THR A 7 -7.31 10.81 -7.04
N GLY A 8 -6.23 11.60 -7.05
CA GLY A 8 -5.05 11.42 -6.23
C GLY A 8 -5.27 12.15 -4.92
N SER A 9 -5.50 11.40 -3.86
CA SER A 9 -5.61 11.95 -2.52
C SER A 9 -4.33 11.65 -1.75
N VAL A 10 -3.73 12.67 -1.13
CA VAL A 10 -2.54 12.53 -0.29
C VAL A 10 -2.96 12.58 1.16
N LEU A 11 -2.57 11.56 1.92
CA LEU A 11 -2.72 11.55 3.36
C LEU A 11 -1.36 11.62 4.06
N ASP A 12 -1.14 12.66 4.86
CA ASP A 12 0.01 12.74 5.76
C ASP A 12 -0.44 12.52 7.20
N GLY A 13 -0.02 11.38 7.77
CA GLY A 13 -0.32 10.99 9.15
C GLY A 13 0.19 11.94 10.24
N ASN A 14 1.07 12.90 9.93
CA ASN A 14 1.57 13.86 10.93
C ASN A 14 0.90 15.23 10.87
N GLN A 15 0.19 15.56 9.78
CA GLN A 15 -0.38 16.89 9.56
C GLN A 15 -1.91 16.92 9.54
N GLN A 16 -2.58 15.77 9.41
CA GLN A 16 -4.03 15.70 9.30
C GLN A 16 -4.72 15.22 10.58
N SER A 17 -5.68 16.01 11.04
CA SER A 17 -6.62 15.66 12.11
C SER A 17 -7.48 14.45 11.73
N ARG A 18 -8.03 13.77 12.74
CA ARG A 18 -8.97 12.65 12.55
C ARG A 18 -10.17 13.03 11.67
N LYS A 19 -10.64 14.28 11.77
CA LYS A 19 -11.73 14.84 10.96
C LYS A 19 -11.35 14.95 9.48
N GLN A 20 -10.16 15.47 9.17
CA GLN A 20 -9.67 15.57 7.79
C GLN A 20 -9.50 14.19 7.14
N ARG A 21 -9.00 13.21 7.91
CA ARG A 21 -8.89 11.82 7.43
C ARG A 21 -10.25 11.22 7.12
N ALA A 22 -11.25 11.43 8.00
CA ALA A 22 -12.61 10.95 7.79
C ALA A 22 -13.27 11.61 6.58
N ALA A 23 -13.07 12.92 6.37
CA ALA A 23 -13.58 13.62 5.19
C ALA A 23 -12.99 13.04 3.89
N LEU A 24 -11.69 12.75 3.87
CA LEU A 24 -11.05 12.17 2.69
C LEU A 24 -11.54 10.75 2.40
N VAL A 25 -11.78 9.94 3.43
CA VAL A 25 -12.42 8.61 3.24
C VAL A 25 -13.83 8.78 2.68
N ALA A 26 -14.62 9.71 3.23
CA ALA A 26 -15.96 9.99 2.70
C ALA A 26 -15.91 10.44 1.24
N ASP A 27 -14.96 11.29 0.85
CA ASP A 27 -14.77 11.71 -0.54
C ASP A 27 -14.42 10.51 -1.44
N LEU A 28 -13.54 9.60 -1.00
CA LEU A 28 -13.21 8.37 -1.73
C LEU A 28 -14.41 7.42 -1.89
N ASP A 29 -15.32 7.39 -0.92
CA ASP A 29 -16.55 6.58 -0.93
C ASP A 29 -17.61 7.14 -1.91
N THR A 30 -17.54 8.43 -2.27
CA THR A 30 -18.44 9.02 -3.28
C THR A 30 -18.08 8.65 -4.72
N LEU A 31 -16.86 8.13 -4.93
CA LEU A 31 -16.39 7.76 -6.26
C LEU A 31 -17.14 6.54 -6.79
N ALA A 32 -17.46 6.56 -8.10
CA ALA A 32 -18.05 5.42 -8.78
C ALA A 32 -17.21 4.12 -8.59
N PRO A 33 -17.81 2.92 -8.60
CA PRO A 33 -17.09 1.67 -8.30
C PRO A 33 -15.82 1.47 -9.14
N ASP A 34 -15.87 1.83 -10.42
CA ASP A 34 -14.82 1.72 -11.43
C ASP A 34 -13.87 2.94 -11.49
N ALA A 35 -14.16 4.00 -10.74
CA ALA A 35 -13.31 5.18 -10.72
C ALA A 35 -11.91 4.85 -10.14
N PRO A 36 -10.83 5.36 -10.76
CA PRO A 36 -9.48 5.10 -10.28
C PRO A 36 -9.22 5.84 -8.96
N ARG A 37 -8.53 5.16 -8.04
CA ARG A 37 -8.23 5.66 -6.69
C ARG A 37 -6.76 5.47 -6.41
N VAL A 38 -6.06 6.57 -6.11
CA VAL A 38 -4.66 6.50 -5.66
C VAL A 38 -4.55 7.24 -4.35
N LEU A 39 -4.05 6.51 -3.35
CA LEU A 39 -3.76 7.03 -2.04
C LEU A 39 -2.25 7.03 -1.80
N LEU A 40 -1.68 8.21 -1.59
CA LEU A 40 -0.31 8.34 -1.11
C LEU A 40 -0.35 8.56 0.41
N SER A 41 0.33 7.69 1.16
CA SER A 41 0.30 7.74 2.63
C SER A 41 1.64 7.39 3.25
N THR A 42 1.92 7.97 4.43
CA THR A 42 2.98 7.47 5.30
C THR A 42 2.56 6.17 5.97
N GLY A 43 3.54 5.33 6.33
CA GLY A 43 3.27 4.03 6.92
C GLY A 43 2.53 4.08 8.27
N LYS A 44 2.74 5.14 9.06
CA LYS A 44 2.05 5.38 10.33
C LYS A 44 0.54 5.41 10.13
N LEU A 45 0.07 6.12 9.11
CA LEU A 45 -1.36 6.29 8.87
C LEU A 45 -2.05 5.02 8.38
N VAL A 46 -1.42 4.26 7.47
CA VAL A 46 -1.95 2.96 7.05
C VAL A 46 -2.00 2.00 8.24
N GLY A 47 -1.06 2.10 9.19
CA GLY A 47 -1.09 1.33 10.44
C GLY A 47 -2.24 1.72 11.38
N GLU A 48 -2.55 3.02 11.50
CA GLU A 48 -3.45 3.60 12.51
C GLU A 48 -4.96 3.37 12.32
N GLY A 49 -5.40 2.77 11.22
CA GLY A 49 -6.82 2.44 11.05
C GLY A 49 -7.47 2.76 9.73
N PHE A 50 -6.74 3.34 8.75
CA PHE A 50 -7.31 3.63 7.43
C PHE A 50 -7.97 2.39 6.80
N ASP A 51 -9.20 2.53 6.33
CA ASP A 51 -9.97 1.47 5.71
C ASP A 51 -10.64 1.99 4.45
N HIS A 52 -10.29 1.42 3.31
CA HIS A 52 -10.95 1.67 2.03
C HIS A 52 -10.97 0.38 1.23
N PRO A 53 -12.01 -0.46 1.39
CA PRO A 53 -12.08 -1.79 0.78
C PRO A 53 -11.86 -1.83 -0.73
N PRO A 54 -12.19 -0.81 -1.55
CA PRO A 54 -11.88 -0.82 -2.97
C PRO A 54 -10.39 -0.89 -3.33
N LEU A 55 -9.46 -0.58 -2.41
CA LEU A 55 -8.02 -0.66 -2.69
C LEU A 55 -7.55 -2.11 -2.79
N ASP A 56 -6.77 -2.41 -3.83
CA ASP A 56 -6.28 -3.75 -4.14
C ASP A 56 -4.76 -3.84 -4.29
N THR A 57 -4.07 -2.69 -4.37
CA THR A 57 -2.64 -2.63 -4.68
C THR A 57 -1.89 -1.77 -3.66
N LEU A 58 -0.79 -2.30 -3.14
CA LEU A 58 0.16 -1.57 -2.30
C LEU A 58 1.48 -1.38 -3.04
N VAL A 59 1.92 -0.13 -3.13
CA VAL A 59 3.24 0.23 -3.64
C VAL A 59 4.14 0.62 -2.47
N LEU A 60 5.20 -0.16 -2.22
CA LEU A 60 6.18 0.14 -1.19
C LEU A 60 7.27 1.05 -1.74
N ALA A 61 7.09 2.36 -1.57
CA ALA A 61 8.04 3.38 -2.02
C ALA A 61 9.27 3.54 -1.09
N MET A 62 9.29 2.89 0.07
CA MET A 62 10.38 2.99 1.05
C MET A 62 10.69 1.62 1.66
N PRO A 63 11.95 1.35 2.04
CA PRO A 63 12.33 0.06 2.60
C PRO A 63 11.69 -0.12 3.98
N VAL A 64 10.81 -1.12 4.10
CA VAL A 64 10.20 -1.55 5.37
C VAL A 64 10.72 -2.93 5.75
N SER A 65 10.95 -3.19 7.04
CA SER A 65 11.46 -4.48 7.54
C SER A 65 10.64 -5.11 8.66
N TRP A 66 9.57 -4.43 9.11
CA TRP A 66 8.77 -4.91 10.23
C TRP A 66 7.62 -5.79 9.74
N LYS A 67 7.63 -7.07 10.14
CA LYS A 67 6.65 -8.07 9.70
C LYS A 67 5.20 -7.65 10.02
N GLY A 68 4.98 -7.11 11.22
CA GLY A 68 3.65 -6.66 11.65
C GLY A 68 3.08 -5.55 10.79
N THR A 69 3.92 -4.62 10.35
CA THR A 69 3.53 -3.49 9.49
C THR A 69 3.07 -3.98 8.11
N LEU A 70 3.86 -4.87 7.50
CA LEU A 70 3.53 -5.46 6.20
C LEU A 70 2.23 -6.27 6.24
N GLN A 71 2.04 -7.04 7.31
CA GLN A 71 0.82 -7.81 7.52
C GLN A 71 -0.40 -6.91 7.73
N GLN A 72 -0.25 -5.82 8.48
CA GLN A 72 -1.33 -4.83 8.64
C GLN A 72 -1.70 -4.20 7.31
N TYR A 73 -0.74 -3.84 6.47
CA TYR A 73 -1.02 -3.20 5.17
C TYR A 73 -1.70 -4.18 4.22
N ALA A 74 -1.12 -5.38 4.06
CA ALA A 74 -1.69 -6.42 3.22
C ALA A 74 -3.09 -6.84 3.71
N GLY A 75 -3.29 -6.97 5.03
CA GLY A 75 -4.59 -7.32 5.61
C GLY A 75 -5.70 -6.32 5.24
N ARG A 76 -5.39 -5.03 5.14
CA ARG A 76 -6.36 -4.00 4.69
C ARG A 76 -6.71 -4.15 3.22
N LEU A 77 -5.75 -4.52 2.37
CA LEU A 77 -6.00 -4.82 0.97
C LEU A 77 -6.84 -6.09 0.78
N HIS A 78 -6.81 -7.04 1.72
CA HIS A 78 -7.59 -8.28 1.63
C HIS A 78 -9.07 -8.13 2.03
N ARG A 79 -9.53 -6.94 2.42
CA ARG A 79 -10.96 -6.71 2.68
C ARG A 79 -11.78 -6.92 1.41
N GLU A 80 -12.91 -7.62 1.54
CA GLU A 80 -13.77 -7.95 0.40
C GLU A 80 -14.37 -6.70 -0.23
N HIS A 81 -14.40 -6.67 -1.57
CA HIS A 81 -15.07 -5.63 -2.34
C HIS A 81 -15.43 -6.19 -3.72
N ALA A 82 -16.62 -5.86 -4.24
CA ALA A 82 -17.15 -6.46 -5.46
C ALA A 82 -16.27 -6.26 -6.71
N SER A 83 -15.52 -5.16 -6.78
CA SER A 83 -14.62 -4.86 -7.90
C SER A 83 -13.23 -5.50 -7.79
N LYS A 84 -12.93 -6.19 -6.67
CA LYS A 84 -11.58 -6.68 -6.39
C LYS A 84 -11.38 -8.08 -6.93
N THR A 85 -10.50 -8.21 -7.92
CA THR A 85 -10.18 -9.50 -8.56
C THR A 85 -8.90 -10.12 -8.00
N ASP A 86 -7.89 -9.30 -7.72
CA ASP A 86 -6.58 -9.72 -7.21
C ASP A 86 -6.02 -8.67 -6.25
N VAL A 87 -5.17 -9.10 -5.31
CA VAL A 87 -4.39 -8.20 -4.46
C VAL A 87 -2.92 -8.23 -4.85
N ARG A 88 -2.31 -7.05 -5.01
CA ARG A 88 -0.92 -6.92 -5.48
C ARG A 88 -0.07 -6.09 -4.53
N ILE A 89 1.19 -6.48 -4.38
CA ILE A 89 2.21 -5.68 -3.71
C ILE A 89 3.35 -5.44 -4.70
N ILE A 90 3.66 -4.17 -4.94
CA ILE A 90 4.80 -3.74 -5.75
C ILE A 90 5.88 -3.27 -4.78
N ASP A 91 6.99 -3.99 -4.74
CA ASP A 91 8.10 -3.79 -3.79
C ASP A 91 9.37 -3.40 -4.55
N PHE A 92 9.85 -2.18 -4.34
CA PHE A 92 11.11 -1.73 -4.92
C PHE A 92 12.28 -2.22 -4.07
N VAL A 93 13.17 -3.01 -4.69
CA VAL A 93 14.30 -3.65 -4.03
C VAL A 93 15.60 -3.04 -4.53
N ASP A 94 16.38 -2.50 -3.61
CA ASP A 94 17.77 -2.09 -3.85
C ASP A 94 18.71 -3.19 -3.37
N THR A 95 19.45 -3.80 -4.32
CA THR A 95 20.42 -4.87 -4.06
C THR A 95 21.85 -4.36 -3.88
N GLY A 96 22.11 -3.08 -4.15
CA GLY A 96 23.44 -2.46 -4.01
C GLY A 96 23.85 -2.21 -2.56
N HIS A 97 22.90 -2.31 -1.61
CA HIS A 97 23.17 -2.04 -0.20
C HIS A 97 22.88 -3.27 0.69
N PRO A 98 23.89 -3.84 1.40
CA PRO A 98 23.72 -5.07 2.20
C PRO A 98 22.63 -4.98 3.27
N ALA A 99 22.39 -3.79 3.84
CA ALA A 99 21.31 -3.60 4.79
C ALA A 99 19.92 -3.75 4.14
N LEU A 100 19.72 -3.17 2.96
CA LEU A 100 18.46 -3.22 2.22
C LEU A 100 18.18 -4.64 1.70
N LEU A 101 19.21 -5.38 1.30
CA LEU A 101 19.11 -6.78 0.92
C LEU A 101 18.61 -7.66 2.10
N ARG A 102 19.16 -7.48 3.31
CA ARG A 102 18.67 -8.18 4.52
C ARG A 102 17.22 -7.82 4.85
N MET A 103 16.80 -6.59 4.58
CA MET A 103 15.39 -6.18 4.75
C MET A 103 14.50 -6.86 3.72
N TRP A 104 14.94 -6.93 2.46
CA TRP A 104 14.25 -7.67 1.40
C TRP A 104 14.04 -9.14 1.76
N ASP A 105 15.06 -9.83 2.29
CA ASP A 105 14.91 -11.22 2.74
C ASP A 105 13.83 -11.39 3.81
N LYS A 106 13.71 -10.42 4.72
CA LYS A 106 12.64 -10.41 5.73
C LYS A 106 11.27 -10.22 5.08
N ARG A 107 11.15 -9.33 4.09
CA ARG A 107 9.91 -9.08 3.35
C ARG A 107 9.47 -10.32 2.56
N GLN A 108 10.38 -10.99 1.85
CA GLN A 108 10.08 -12.24 1.13
C GLN A 108 9.45 -13.31 2.03
N ARG A 109 9.99 -13.51 3.24
CA ARG A 109 9.40 -14.43 4.23
C ARG A 109 8.01 -13.97 4.69
N GLY A 110 7.83 -12.67 4.88
CA GLY A 110 6.53 -12.07 5.18
C GLY A 110 5.48 -12.35 4.10
N TYR A 111 5.80 -12.07 2.84
CA TYR A 111 4.91 -12.30 1.70
C TYR A 111 4.48 -13.77 1.60
N ARG A 112 5.44 -14.71 1.68
CA ARG A 112 5.16 -16.14 1.63
C ARG A 112 4.25 -16.59 2.77
N ALA A 113 4.49 -16.09 3.98
CA ALA A 113 3.65 -16.40 5.15
C ALA A 113 2.21 -15.85 5.02
N MET A 114 2.00 -14.80 4.21
CA MET A 114 0.69 -14.26 3.89
C MET A 114 0.03 -14.91 2.65
N GLY A 115 0.68 -15.90 2.03
CA GLY A 115 0.17 -16.59 0.84
C GLY A 115 0.45 -15.88 -0.49
N TYR A 116 1.22 -14.80 -0.49
CA TYR A 116 1.63 -14.13 -1.73
C TYR A 116 2.65 -14.98 -2.48
N ARG A 117 2.51 -14.99 -3.81
CA ARG A 117 3.51 -15.52 -4.74
C ARG A 117 4.30 -14.36 -5.32
N LEU A 118 5.61 -14.51 -5.39
CA LEU A 118 6.48 -13.52 -6.03
C LEU A 118 6.33 -13.66 -7.55
N GLY A 119 5.81 -12.63 -8.22
CA GLY A 119 5.73 -12.55 -9.68
C GLY A 119 7.04 -12.03 -10.26
N GLY A 120 7.49 -12.61 -11.37
CA GLY A 120 8.77 -12.26 -12.00
C GLY A 120 8.76 -10.87 -12.67
N ASN A 121 9.58 -9.97 -12.12
CA ASN A 121 10.59 -9.18 -12.82
C ASN A 121 11.39 -8.45 -11.74
N VAL A 122 12.49 -9.06 -11.30
CA VAL A 122 13.55 -8.31 -10.62
C VAL A 122 14.25 -7.54 -11.73
N SER A 123 13.78 -6.33 -12.02
CA SER A 123 14.58 -5.39 -12.81
C SER A 123 15.73 -4.96 -11.91
N VAL A 124 16.89 -5.59 -12.13
CA VAL A 124 18.17 -5.12 -11.59
C VAL A 124 18.45 -3.81 -12.33
N ALA A 125 18.41 -2.69 -11.59
CA ALA A 125 19.00 -1.43 -12.06
C ALA A 125 20.51 -1.48 -11.83
#